data_AF-A0A117LD34-F1
#
_entry.id   AF-A0A117LD34-F1
#
_cell.length_a   1.000
_cell.length_b   1.000
_cell.length_c   1.000
_cell.angle_alpha   90.00
_cell.angle_beta   90.00
_cell.angle_gamma   90.00
#
_symmetry.space_group_name_H-M   'P 1'
#
loop_
_entity.id
_entity.type
_entity.pdbx_description
1 polymer ?
#
loop_
_entity_poly.entity_id
_entity_poly.type
_entity_poly.pdbx_seq_one_letter_code
_entity_poly.pdbx_strand_id
1 'polypeptide(L)'
;VFQGNGLGDIINALHYGYEAQLSAEIAGAEGDALLALLSQHNLSMAPEMATEVGNILNDLLTRGGLDSMMWTISLIICALFFGGAMEACGFLETIVGAMMSRIKTVGGTMGAVIVSCLISNLFLGDQYLSLVVPGRMFKKTFEEKGLAPRMLSRALEDCGTLTSALVPWNTCGAFQSGALGVPTLVYAPYAFFNYLNPIVSVVMSYMKIGIYWRTKSGEDVVAKELPDEARASAS
;
A
#
# COMPACT_ATOMS: atom_id res chain seq x y z
N VAL A 1 -28.61 -19.46 -2.27
CA VAL A 1 -28.95 -18.13 -1.73
C VAL A 1 -28.40 -18.09 -0.31
N PHE A 2 -27.27 -17.43 -0.09
CA PHE A 2 -26.64 -17.39 1.23
C PHE A 2 -27.53 -16.53 2.14
N GLN A 3 -28.14 -17.14 3.16
CA GLN A 3 -28.93 -16.44 4.18
C GLN A 3 -30.06 -15.54 3.62
N GLY A 4 -30.75 -15.95 2.56
CA GLY A 4 -31.88 -15.21 1.99
C GLY A 4 -31.52 -14.12 0.96
N ASN A 5 -30.24 -13.80 0.78
CA ASN A 5 -29.78 -12.82 -0.21
C ASN A 5 -29.41 -13.48 -1.55
N GLY A 6 -29.95 -12.94 -2.64
CA GLY A 6 -29.64 -13.33 -4.01
C GLY A 6 -28.25 -12.84 -4.44
N LEU A 7 -27.75 -13.41 -5.55
CA LEU A 7 -26.48 -12.93 -6.15
C LEU A 7 -26.57 -11.44 -6.53
N GLY A 8 -27.75 -11.00 -7.00
CA GLY A 8 -28.00 -9.59 -7.35
C GLY A 8 -27.85 -8.65 -6.16
N ASP A 9 -28.30 -9.06 -4.96
CA ASP A 9 -28.19 -8.25 -3.74
C ASP A 9 -26.73 -8.11 -3.31
N ILE A 10 -25.95 -9.19 -3.44
CA ILE A 10 -24.50 -9.17 -3.19
C ILE A 10 -23.79 -8.21 -4.16
N ILE A 11 -24.13 -8.28 -5.45
CA ILE A 11 -23.55 -7.40 -6.47
C ILE A 11 -23.93 -5.94 -6.23
N ASN A 12 -25.19 -5.66 -5.90
CA ASN A 12 -25.65 -4.31 -5.58
C ASN A 12 -24.97 -3.77 -4.32
N ALA A 13 -24.83 -4.58 -3.27
CA ALA A 13 -24.12 -4.18 -2.06
C ALA A 13 -22.63 -3.89 -2.32
N LEU A 14 -21.98 -4.63 -3.22
CA LEU A 14 -20.62 -4.33 -3.67
C LEU A 14 -20.56 -3.03 -4.48
N HIS A 15 -21.51 -2.84 -5.39
CA HIS A 15 -21.50 -1.70 -6.31
C HIS A 15 -21.86 -0.38 -5.62
N TYR A 16 -22.95 -0.37 -4.86
CA TYR A 16 -23.55 0.82 -4.24
C TYR A 16 -23.31 0.90 -2.72
N GLY A 17 -22.65 -0.09 -2.12
CA GLY A 17 -22.41 -0.14 -0.68
C GLY A 17 -23.51 -0.88 0.07
N TYR A 18 -23.25 -1.17 1.35
CA TYR A 18 -24.20 -1.83 2.21
C TYR A 18 -25.14 -0.81 2.86
N GLU A 19 -26.43 -1.16 2.92
CA GLU A 19 -27.43 -0.36 3.64
C GLU A 19 -27.76 -1.08 4.94
N ALA A 20 -27.39 -0.47 6.06
CA ALA A 20 -27.59 -1.06 7.38
C ALA A 20 -29.04 -0.85 7.83
N GLN A 21 -29.98 -1.63 7.26
CA GLN A 21 -31.43 -1.44 7.45
C GLN A 21 -31.83 -1.19 8.90
N LEU A 22 -31.39 -2.01 9.86
CA LEU A 22 -31.69 -1.82 11.27
C LEU A 22 -31.08 -0.54 11.85
N SER A 23 -29.85 -0.20 11.47
CA SER A 23 -29.19 1.03 11.93
C SER A 23 -29.85 2.28 11.36
N ALA A 24 -30.27 2.23 10.09
CA ALA A 24 -31.02 3.30 9.42
C ALA A 24 -32.42 3.48 10.05
N GLU A 25 -33.12 2.39 10.36
CA GLU A 25 -34.41 2.40 11.05
C GLU A 25 -34.29 2.96 12.47
N ILE A 26 -33.26 2.56 13.23
CA ILE A 26 -32.98 3.09 14.58
C ILE A 26 -32.58 4.57 14.51
N ALA A 27 -31.80 4.97 13.52
CA ALA A 27 -31.37 6.35 13.32
C ALA A 27 -32.54 7.29 12.97
N GLY A 28 -33.51 6.79 12.19
CA GLY A 28 -34.67 7.56 11.73
C GLY A 28 -35.93 7.46 12.61
N ALA A 29 -35.95 6.59 13.62
CA ALA A 29 -37.09 6.41 14.51
C ALA A 29 -36.99 7.29 15.77
N GLU A 30 -38.12 7.88 16.16
CA GLU A 30 -38.24 8.70 17.38
C GLU A 30 -39.38 8.18 18.28
N GLY A 31 -39.28 8.48 19.58
CA GLY A 31 -40.35 8.20 20.56
C GLY A 31 -40.72 6.72 20.68
N ASP A 32 -42.01 6.42 20.67
CA ASP A 32 -42.55 5.06 20.86
C ASP A 32 -42.13 4.07 19.76
N ALA A 33 -41.89 4.56 18.53
CA ALA A 33 -41.45 3.74 17.41
C ALA A 33 -40.03 3.19 17.63
N LEU A 34 -39.14 4.02 18.20
CA LEU A 34 -37.78 3.61 18.56
C LEU A 34 -37.80 2.57 19.68
N LEU A 35 -38.64 2.77 20.70
CA LEU A 35 -38.78 1.82 21.80
C LEU A 35 -39.31 0.46 21.33
N ALA A 36 -40.25 0.45 20.38
CA ALA A 36 -40.75 -0.76 19.75
C ALA A 36 -39.66 -1.51 18.97
N LEU A 37 -38.85 -0.79 18.18
CA LEU A 37 -37.73 -1.36 17.42
C LEU A 37 -36.66 -1.99 18.33
N LEU A 38 -36.28 -1.28 19.40
CA LEU A 38 -35.32 -1.78 20.39
C LEU A 38 -35.84 -3.03 21.10
N SER A 39 -37.11 -3.03 21.50
CA SER A 39 -37.74 -4.20 22.11
C SER A 39 -37.84 -5.39 21.15
N GLN A 40 -38.18 -5.14 19.88
CA GLN A 40 -38.29 -6.20 18.86
C GLN A 40 -36.96 -6.92 18.63
N HIS A 41 -35.85 -6.19 18.74
CA HIS A 41 -34.50 -6.70 18.51
C HIS A 41 -33.76 -7.06 19.81
N ASN A 42 -34.46 -7.09 20.95
CA ASN A 42 -33.88 -7.39 22.28
C ASN A 42 -32.69 -6.47 22.67
N LEU A 43 -32.71 -5.21 22.24
CA LEU A 43 -31.68 -4.23 22.54
C LEU A 43 -32.03 -3.47 23.82
N SER A 44 -31.20 -3.61 24.85
CA SER A 44 -31.39 -3.00 26.19
C SER A 44 -30.47 -1.80 26.40
N MET A 45 -30.65 -0.76 25.58
CA MET A 45 -29.86 0.48 25.63
C MET A 45 -30.77 1.70 25.72
N ALA A 46 -30.23 2.82 26.20
CA ALA A 46 -30.97 4.08 26.24
C ALA A 46 -31.33 4.54 24.82
N PRO A 47 -32.53 5.10 24.58
CA PRO A 47 -32.96 5.53 23.25
C PRO A 47 -31.99 6.50 22.56
N GLU A 48 -31.48 7.49 23.31
CA GLU A 48 -30.50 8.47 22.79
C GLU A 48 -29.21 7.78 22.31
N MET A 49 -28.71 6.81 23.08
CA MET A 49 -27.52 6.02 22.72
C MET A 49 -27.79 5.13 21.50
N ALA A 50 -28.99 4.54 21.40
CA ALA A 50 -29.36 3.75 20.22
C ALA A 50 -29.37 4.59 18.96
N THR A 51 -29.96 5.79 18.99
CA THR A 51 -30.00 6.71 17.86
C THR A 51 -28.58 7.17 17.47
N GLU A 52 -27.74 7.52 18.45
CA GLU A 52 -26.34 7.91 18.17
C GLU A 52 -25.56 6.77 17.50
N VAL A 53 -25.62 5.56 18.07
CA VAL A 53 -24.94 4.38 17.51
C VAL A 53 -25.54 4.01 16.14
N GLY A 54 -26.85 4.11 15.97
CA GLY A 54 -27.55 3.87 14.70
C GLY A 54 -27.04 4.80 13.60
N ASN A 55 -26.92 6.10 13.91
CA ASN A 55 -26.35 7.10 12.99
C ASN A 55 -24.89 6.78 12.64
N ILE A 56 -24.04 6.48 13.63
CA ILE A 56 -22.63 6.13 13.40
C ILE A 56 -22.52 4.88 12.51
N LEU A 57 -23.29 3.83 12.81
CA LEU A 57 -23.27 2.60 12.03
C LEU A 57 -23.78 2.81 10.61
N ASN A 58 -24.85 3.61 10.44
CA ASN A 58 -25.37 3.98 9.13
C ASN A 58 -24.30 4.70 8.29
N ASP A 59 -23.64 5.71 8.85
CA ASP A 59 -22.57 6.46 8.15
C ASP A 59 -21.33 5.59 7.84
N LEU A 60 -21.00 4.64 8.70
CA LEU A 60 -19.88 3.72 8.48
C LEU A 60 -20.17 2.70 7.38
N LEU A 61 -21.41 2.20 7.32
CA LEU A 61 -21.80 1.11 6.44
C LEU A 61 -22.28 1.62 5.07
N THR A 62 -22.90 2.80 5.01
CA THR A 62 -23.45 3.41 3.79
C THR A 62 -22.44 4.36 3.15
N ARG A 63 -21.30 3.81 2.72
CA ARG A 63 -20.22 4.57 2.06
C ARG A 63 -20.28 4.57 0.53
N GLY A 64 -21.28 3.94 -0.08
CA GLY A 64 -21.48 4.00 -1.54
C GLY A 64 -20.70 2.99 -2.38
N GLY A 65 -19.99 2.04 -1.76
CA GLY A 65 -19.35 0.90 -2.45
C GLY A 65 -18.37 1.30 -3.55
N LEU A 66 -18.33 0.53 -4.65
CA LEU A 66 -17.48 0.81 -5.81
C LEU A 66 -17.83 2.15 -6.49
N ASP A 67 -19.10 2.53 -6.52
CA ASP A 67 -19.57 3.77 -7.16
C ASP A 67 -18.94 5.01 -6.51
N SER A 68 -18.90 5.05 -5.17
CA SER A 68 -18.22 6.10 -4.40
C SER A 68 -16.71 6.20 -4.67
N MET A 69 -16.11 5.09 -5.11
CA MET A 69 -14.67 4.99 -5.39
C MET A 69 -14.34 5.17 -6.87
N MET A 70 -15.34 5.43 -7.74
CA MET A 70 -15.14 5.39 -9.19
C MET A 70 -14.15 6.42 -9.70
N TRP A 71 -14.04 7.57 -9.03
CA TRP A 71 -13.01 8.57 -9.30
C TRP A 71 -11.59 8.02 -9.07
N THR A 72 -11.36 7.38 -7.92
CA THR A 72 -10.08 6.73 -7.58
C THR A 72 -9.77 5.58 -8.54
N ILE A 73 -10.78 4.75 -8.87
CA ILE A 73 -10.64 3.65 -9.84
C ILE A 73 -10.26 4.20 -11.22
N SER A 74 -10.86 5.29 -11.66
CA SER A 74 -10.53 5.94 -12.93
C SER A 74 -9.08 6.41 -12.96
N LEU A 75 -8.59 7.01 -11.86
CA LEU A 75 -7.19 7.39 -11.72
C LEU A 75 -6.25 6.19 -11.77
N ILE A 76 -6.60 5.09 -11.08
CA ILE A 76 -5.83 3.82 -11.13
C ILE A 76 -5.72 3.33 -12.57
N ILE A 77 -6.83 3.28 -13.31
CA ILE A 77 -6.85 2.82 -14.71
C ILE A 77 -5.95 3.71 -15.58
N CYS A 78 -6.07 5.04 -15.47
CA CYS A 78 -5.21 5.97 -16.20
C CYS A 78 -3.72 5.81 -15.84
N ALA A 79 -3.39 5.65 -14.55
CA ALA A 79 -2.03 5.44 -14.08
C ALA A 79 -1.43 4.14 -14.61
N LEU A 80 -2.20 3.03 -14.60
CA LEU A 80 -1.76 1.74 -15.14
C LEU A 80 -1.50 1.80 -16.64
N PHE A 81 -2.36 2.48 -17.42
CA PHE A 81 -2.12 2.67 -18.86
C PHE A 81 -0.85 3.50 -19.13
N PHE A 82 -0.68 4.61 -18.40
CA PHE A 82 0.50 5.47 -18.54
C PHE A 82 1.78 4.74 -18.14
N GLY A 83 1.77 4.05 -17.01
CA GLY A 83 2.88 3.26 -16.51
C GLY A 83 3.26 2.11 -17.44
N GLY A 84 2.27 1.39 -17.98
CA GLY A 84 2.49 0.35 -19.00
C GLY A 84 3.08 0.90 -20.29
N ALA A 85 2.67 2.10 -20.73
CA ALA A 85 3.27 2.76 -21.88
C ALA A 85 4.74 3.16 -21.63
N MET A 86 5.06 3.69 -20.45
CA MET A 86 6.45 4.02 -20.08
C MET A 86 7.35 2.78 -19.99
N GLU A 87 6.82 1.65 -19.50
CA GLU A 87 7.55 0.37 -19.50
C GLU A 87 7.78 -0.13 -20.92
N ALA A 88 6.75 -0.14 -21.78
CA ALA A 88 6.87 -0.58 -23.17
C ALA A 88 7.86 0.26 -24.00
N CYS A 89 8.00 1.55 -23.69
CA CYS A 89 8.97 2.44 -24.34
C CYS A 89 10.40 2.36 -23.77
N GLY A 90 10.65 1.54 -22.72
CA GLY A 90 11.97 1.41 -22.10
C GLY A 90 12.44 2.64 -21.32
N PHE A 91 11.54 3.58 -21.01
CA PHE A 91 11.89 4.81 -20.29
C PHE A 91 12.31 4.51 -18.85
N LEU A 92 11.64 3.54 -18.23
CA LEU A 92 11.92 3.13 -16.86
C LEU A 92 13.30 2.47 -16.72
N GLU A 93 13.64 1.61 -17.68
CA GLU A 93 14.95 0.98 -17.76
C GLU A 93 16.07 2.00 -17.98
N THR A 94 15.79 3.06 -18.75
CA THR A 94 16.74 4.15 -19.00
C THR A 94 16.96 5.01 -17.74
N ILE A 95 15.89 5.43 -17.07
CA ILE A 95 15.94 6.29 -15.88
C ILE A 95 16.66 5.58 -14.73
N VAL A 96 16.29 4.32 -14.46
CA VAL A 96 16.85 3.55 -13.34
C VAL A 96 18.21 2.95 -13.71
N GLY A 97 18.43 2.58 -14.98
CA GLY A 97 19.71 2.06 -15.47
C GLY A 97 20.85 3.07 -15.37
N ALA A 98 20.55 4.37 -15.56
CA ALA A 98 21.51 5.46 -15.34
C ALA A 98 22.05 5.49 -13.89
N MET A 99 21.24 5.06 -12.91
CA MET A 99 21.61 5.06 -11.49
C MET A 99 22.54 3.88 -11.11
N MET A 100 22.57 2.81 -11.91
CA MET A 100 23.27 1.55 -11.57
C MET A 100 24.80 1.61 -11.73
N SER A 101 25.33 2.53 -12.55
CA SER A 101 26.75 2.53 -12.95
C SER A 101 27.76 2.94 -11.87
N ARG A 102 27.32 3.45 -10.71
CA ARG A 102 28.22 4.07 -9.70
C ARG A 102 28.26 3.39 -8.33
N ILE A 103 27.62 2.24 -8.14
CA ILE A 103 27.35 1.69 -6.80
C ILE A 103 28.24 0.50 -6.43
N LYS A 104 29.18 0.71 -5.50
CA LYS A 104 30.13 -0.32 -5.04
C LYS A 104 29.76 -0.97 -3.70
N THR A 105 29.05 -0.28 -2.82
CA THR A 105 28.77 -0.74 -1.45
C THR A 105 27.34 -1.30 -1.28
N VAL A 106 27.12 -2.14 -0.26
CA VAL A 106 25.78 -2.67 0.09
C VAL A 106 24.80 -1.54 0.42
N GLY A 107 25.22 -0.57 1.26
CA GLY A 107 24.42 0.60 1.58
C GLY A 107 24.07 1.44 0.34
N GLY A 108 25.01 1.60 -0.59
CA GLY A 108 24.74 2.27 -1.86
C GLY A 108 23.74 1.50 -2.74
N THR A 109 23.78 0.15 -2.71
CA THR A 109 22.82 -0.68 -3.46
C THR A 109 21.42 -0.54 -2.90
N MET A 110 21.27 -0.60 -1.57
CA MET A 110 19.99 -0.37 -0.90
C MET A 110 19.46 1.05 -1.15
N GLY A 111 20.33 2.07 -1.04
CA GLY A 111 19.98 3.46 -1.34
C GLY A 111 19.54 3.65 -2.78
N ALA A 112 20.15 2.97 -3.75
CA ALA A 112 19.76 3.06 -5.15
C ALA A 112 18.39 2.43 -5.42
N VAL A 113 18.06 1.30 -4.79
CA VAL A 113 16.69 0.74 -4.85
C VAL A 113 15.70 1.74 -4.28
N ILE A 114 15.97 2.30 -3.11
CA ILE A 114 15.09 3.26 -2.43
C ILE A 114 14.87 4.52 -3.28
N VAL A 115 15.92 5.12 -3.83
CA VAL A 115 15.77 6.29 -4.72
C VAL A 115 15.03 5.92 -5.99
N SER A 116 15.24 4.73 -6.55
CA SER A 116 14.50 4.26 -7.72
C SER A 116 13.02 4.09 -7.42
N CYS A 117 12.67 3.53 -6.26
CA CYS A 117 11.28 3.45 -5.80
C CYS A 117 10.67 4.85 -5.59
N LEU A 118 11.38 5.79 -4.99
CA LEU A 118 10.89 7.17 -4.84
C LEU A 118 10.59 7.83 -6.18
N ILE A 119 11.51 7.74 -7.13
CA ILE A 119 11.34 8.27 -8.48
C ILE A 119 10.15 7.57 -9.15
N SER A 120 10.09 6.24 -9.06
CA SER A 120 8.98 5.49 -9.64
C SER A 120 7.63 5.91 -9.06
N ASN A 121 7.50 6.04 -7.74
CA ASN A 121 6.25 6.49 -7.12
C ASN A 121 5.87 7.92 -7.52
N LEU A 122 6.86 8.79 -7.72
CA LEU A 122 6.64 10.17 -8.15
C LEU A 122 6.13 10.25 -9.59
N PHE A 123 6.63 9.41 -10.50
CA PHE A 123 6.33 9.52 -11.94
C PHE A 123 5.31 8.50 -12.45
N LEU A 124 5.22 7.30 -11.90
CA LEU A 124 4.45 6.18 -12.48
C LEU A 124 3.00 6.14 -11.99
N GLY A 125 2.64 6.97 -11.00
CA GLY A 125 1.27 7.13 -10.53
C GLY A 125 0.66 5.89 -9.86
N ASP A 126 1.40 4.79 -9.77
CA ASP A 126 0.92 3.55 -9.15
C ASP A 126 2.04 2.80 -8.40
N GLN A 127 1.68 2.28 -7.22
CA GLN A 127 2.60 1.59 -6.31
C GLN A 127 3.15 0.29 -6.92
N TYR A 128 2.34 -0.49 -7.66
CA TYR A 128 2.76 -1.78 -8.20
C TYR A 128 3.96 -1.62 -9.13
N LEU A 129 3.93 -0.60 -9.98
CA LEU A 129 5.03 -0.29 -10.88
C LEU A 129 6.29 0.16 -10.14
N SER A 130 6.13 0.89 -9.03
CA SER A 130 7.25 1.26 -8.16
C SER A 130 7.90 0.07 -7.44
N LEU A 131 7.24 -1.09 -7.36
CA LEU A 131 7.81 -2.31 -6.80
C LEU A 131 8.42 -3.19 -7.88
N VAL A 132 7.67 -3.43 -8.96
CA VAL A 132 8.05 -4.39 -10.01
C VAL A 132 9.26 -3.91 -10.80
N VAL A 133 9.30 -2.63 -11.17
CA VAL A 133 10.36 -2.10 -12.04
C VAL A 133 11.71 -2.11 -11.32
N PRO A 134 11.88 -1.47 -10.15
CA PRO A 134 13.14 -1.59 -9.40
C PRO A 134 13.44 -3.04 -9.00
N GLY A 135 12.43 -3.84 -8.65
CA GLY A 135 12.60 -5.25 -8.31
C GLY A 135 13.23 -6.07 -9.45
N ARG A 136 12.74 -5.91 -10.68
CA ARG A 136 13.30 -6.60 -11.86
C ARG A 136 14.70 -6.11 -12.20
N MET A 137 14.93 -4.80 -12.11
CA MET A 137 16.20 -4.18 -12.49
C MET A 137 17.34 -4.51 -11.53
N PHE A 138 17.08 -4.46 -10.22
CA PHE A 138 18.11 -4.70 -9.20
C PHE A 138 18.31 -6.19 -8.87
N LYS A 139 17.43 -7.09 -9.31
CA LYS A 139 17.53 -8.54 -9.05
C LYS A 139 18.92 -9.09 -9.34
N LYS A 140 19.42 -8.85 -10.57
CA LYS A 140 20.73 -9.33 -11.00
C LYS A 140 21.86 -8.75 -10.16
N THR A 141 21.78 -7.47 -9.80
CA THR A 141 22.81 -6.82 -8.97
C THR A 141 22.84 -7.33 -7.53
N PHE A 142 21.69 -7.74 -6.97
CA PHE A 142 21.67 -8.39 -5.66
C PHE A 142 22.28 -9.79 -5.74
N GLU A 143 21.96 -10.55 -6.79
CA GLU A 143 22.56 -11.87 -7.06
C GLU A 143 24.09 -11.79 -7.24
N GLU A 144 24.59 -10.88 -8.09
CA GLU A 144 26.02 -10.67 -8.33
C GLU A 144 26.78 -10.22 -7.07
N LYS A 145 26.12 -9.49 -6.16
CA LYS A 145 26.70 -9.09 -4.88
C LYS A 145 26.56 -10.15 -3.78
N GLY A 146 25.90 -11.27 -4.05
CA GLY A 146 25.61 -12.32 -3.06
C GLY A 146 24.59 -11.91 -1.99
N LEU A 147 23.82 -10.85 -2.22
CA LEU A 147 22.77 -10.41 -1.29
C LEU A 147 21.56 -11.33 -1.41
N ALA A 148 20.94 -11.65 -0.27
CA ALA A 148 19.74 -12.45 -0.27
C ALA A 148 18.58 -11.72 -0.97
N PRO A 149 17.73 -12.41 -1.76
CA PRO A 149 16.54 -11.84 -2.39
C PRO A 149 15.61 -11.09 -1.42
N ARG A 150 15.57 -11.52 -0.15
CA ARG A 150 14.83 -10.83 0.91
C ARG A 150 15.33 -9.42 1.20
N MET A 151 16.60 -9.11 0.94
CA MET A 151 17.13 -7.75 1.07
C MET A 151 16.52 -6.83 0.01
N LEU A 152 16.37 -7.32 -1.22
CA LEU A 152 15.73 -6.58 -2.29
C LEU A 152 14.24 -6.37 -1.98
N SER A 153 13.54 -7.44 -1.61
CA SER A 153 12.13 -7.35 -1.19
C SER A 153 11.94 -6.37 -0.02
N ARG A 154 12.81 -6.43 1.00
CA ARG A 154 12.82 -5.47 2.10
C ARG A 154 13.00 -4.04 1.60
N ALA A 155 13.96 -3.76 0.72
CA ALA A 155 14.20 -2.41 0.20
C ALA A 155 13.01 -1.87 -0.60
N LEU A 156 12.34 -2.74 -1.38
CA LEU A 156 11.14 -2.40 -2.12
C LEU A 156 9.98 -2.04 -1.17
N GLU A 157 9.75 -2.84 -0.13
CA GLU A 157 8.71 -2.56 0.87
C GLU A 157 9.03 -1.34 1.72
N ASP A 158 10.31 -1.17 2.11
CA ASP A 158 10.74 -0.06 2.95
C ASP A 158 10.53 1.31 2.30
N CYS A 159 10.39 1.35 0.96
CA CYS A 159 10.22 2.58 0.22
C CYS A 159 9.05 2.58 -0.78
N GLY A 160 9.04 1.65 -1.74
CA GLY A 160 8.02 1.59 -2.78
C GLY A 160 6.61 1.53 -2.21
N THR A 161 6.39 0.71 -1.19
CA THR A 161 5.08 0.62 -0.53
C THR A 161 4.74 1.88 0.26
N LEU A 162 5.68 2.37 1.05
CA LEU A 162 5.40 3.43 2.02
C LEU A 162 5.30 4.83 1.39
N THR A 163 6.06 5.10 0.34
CA THR A 163 6.16 6.45 -0.24
C THR A 163 5.06 6.74 -1.26
N SER A 164 4.34 5.70 -1.73
CA SER A 164 3.21 5.85 -2.66
C SER A 164 2.12 6.76 -2.10
N ALA A 165 1.76 6.61 -0.82
CA ALA A 165 0.74 7.44 -0.17
C ALA A 165 1.13 8.92 -0.03
N LEU A 166 2.40 9.30 -0.26
CA LEU A 166 2.87 10.69 -0.15
C LEU A 166 2.71 11.46 -1.47
N VAL A 167 2.38 10.79 -2.57
CA VAL A 167 2.28 11.38 -3.90
C VAL A 167 0.79 11.57 -4.26
N PRO A 168 0.30 12.82 -4.44
CA PRO A 168 -1.14 13.09 -4.59
C PRO A 168 -1.81 12.39 -5.77
N TRP A 169 -1.08 12.23 -6.87
CA TRP A 169 -1.53 11.58 -8.10
C TRP A 169 -1.19 10.08 -8.14
N ASN A 170 -0.66 9.53 -7.05
CA ASN A 170 -0.46 8.10 -6.92
C ASN A 170 -1.73 7.46 -6.32
N THR A 171 -2.01 6.22 -6.69
CA THR A 171 -3.23 5.48 -6.30
C THR A 171 -3.47 5.46 -4.79
N CYS A 172 -2.44 5.19 -3.98
CA CYS A 172 -2.56 5.22 -2.52
C CYS A 172 -2.74 6.64 -1.97
N GLY A 173 -2.13 7.65 -2.60
CA GLY A 173 -2.29 9.05 -2.21
C GLY A 173 -3.71 9.54 -2.44
N ALA A 174 -4.27 9.24 -3.62
CA ALA A 174 -5.65 9.54 -3.98
C ALA A 174 -6.64 8.84 -3.04
N PHE A 175 -6.43 7.56 -2.75
CA PHE A 175 -7.27 6.82 -1.80
C PHE A 175 -7.21 7.41 -0.39
N GLN A 176 -6.01 7.66 0.14
CA GLN A 176 -5.85 8.16 1.50
C GLN A 176 -6.41 9.57 1.64
N SER A 177 -6.27 10.41 0.62
CA SER A 177 -6.88 11.75 0.59
C SER A 177 -8.40 11.68 0.60
N GLY A 178 -9.00 10.79 -0.19
CA GLY A 178 -10.44 10.55 -0.19
C GLY A 178 -10.95 10.00 1.14
N ALA A 179 -10.22 9.04 1.72
CA ALA A 179 -10.60 8.40 2.99
C ALA A 179 -10.49 9.34 4.20
N LEU A 180 -9.46 10.19 4.25
CA LEU A 180 -9.26 11.15 5.33
C LEU A 180 -10.02 12.46 5.13
N GLY A 181 -10.53 12.74 3.93
CA GLY A 181 -11.19 14.00 3.60
C GLY A 181 -10.24 15.20 3.58
N VAL A 182 -8.92 14.98 3.51
CA VAL A 182 -7.91 16.05 3.45
C VAL A 182 -6.94 15.81 2.29
N PRO A 183 -6.42 16.88 1.64
CA PRO A 183 -5.47 16.73 0.55
C PRO A 183 -4.18 16.01 0.98
N THR A 184 -3.56 15.27 0.06
CA THR A 184 -2.31 14.51 0.33
C THR A 184 -1.21 15.34 0.96
N LEU A 185 -0.96 16.56 0.46
CA LEU A 185 0.08 17.43 0.99
C LEU A 185 -0.19 17.92 2.43
N VAL A 186 -1.44 17.85 2.90
CA VAL A 186 -1.81 18.21 4.27
C VAL A 186 -1.50 17.08 5.23
N TYR A 187 -1.80 15.82 4.90
CA TYR A 187 -1.48 14.69 5.78
C TYR A 187 -0.02 14.21 5.64
N ALA A 188 0.63 14.43 4.49
CA ALA A 188 1.95 13.90 4.19
C ALA A 188 3.03 14.21 5.26
N PRO A 189 3.10 15.41 5.86
CA PRO A 189 4.06 15.70 6.93
C PRO A 189 3.86 14.84 8.19
N TYR A 190 2.62 14.44 8.47
CA TYR A 190 2.24 13.63 9.63
C TYR A 190 2.42 12.12 9.39
N ALA A 191 2.65 11.70 8.15
CA ALA A 191 2.93 10.32 7.79
C ALA A 191 4.41 9.96 8.07
N PHE A 192 4.84 10.15 9.32
CA PHE A 192 6.25 9.99 9.76
C PHE A 192 6.85 8.66 9.33
N PHE A 193 6.10 7.57 9.51
CA PHE A 193 6.56 6.24 9.14
C PHE A 193 6.94 6.14 7.64
N ASN A 194 6.20 6.84 6.77
CA ASN A 194 6.32 6.68 5.34
C ASN A 194 7.62 7.25 4.77
N TYR A 195 8.16 8.32 5.36
CA TYR A 195 9.43 8.90 4.94
C TYR A 195 10.60 8.56 5.88
N LEU A 196 10.35 8.27 7.16
CA LEU A 196 11.41 7.84 8.08
C LEU A 196 11.88 6.41 7.80
N ASN A 197 10.99 5.48 7.46
CA ASN A 197 11.37 4.10 7.23
C ASN A 197 12.39 3.92 6.07
N PRO A 198 12.24 4.58 4.90
CA PRO A 198 13.28 4.58 3.87
C PRO A 198 14.63 5.09 4.39
N ILE A 199 14.64 6.16 5.19
CA ILE A 199 15.87 6.73 5.76
C ILE A 199 16.54 5.72 6.70
N VAL A 200 15.76 5.12 7.61
CA VAL A 200 16.24 4.09 8.55
C VAL A 200 16.79 2.89 7.78
N SER A 201 16.11 2.44 6.73
CA SER A 201 16.56 1.32 5.90
C SER A 201 17.92 1.58 5.25
N VAL A 202 18.12 2.78 4.69
CA VAL A 202 19.43 3.21 4.15
C VAL A 202 20.49 3.23 5.25
N VAL A 203 20.22 3.88 6.37
CA VAL A 203 21.17 4.04 7.49
C VAL A 203 21.60 2.67 8.04
N MET A 204 20.65 1.77 8.31
CA MET A 204 20.93 0.41 8.77
C MET A 204 21.80 -0.35 7.77
N SER A 205 21.54 -0.18 6.48
CA SER A 205 22.30 -0.83 5.41
C SER A 205 23.73 -0.30 5.29
N TYR A 206 23.93 1.00 5.49
CA TYR A 206 25.27 1.61 5.56
C TYR A 206 26.04 1.18 6.81
N MET A 207 25.34 1.03 7.94
CA MET A 207 25.91 0.53 9.20
C MET A 207 26.14 -0.99 9.21
N LYS A 208 25.84 -1.69 8.10
CA LYS A 208 25.94 -3.15 7.95
C LYS A 208 25.09 -3.91 8.99
N ILE A 209 23.93 -3.36 9.38
CA ILE A 209 23.00 -3.99 10.31
C ILE A 209 21.89 -4.71 9.53
N GLY A 210 21.69 -5.99 9.83
CA GLY A 210 20.63 -6.79 9.21
C GLY A 210 20.86 -7.05 7.72
N ILE A 211 22.12 -7.26 7.31
CA ILE A 211 22.47 -7.67 5.95
C ILE A 211 22.38 -9.19 5.87
N TYR A 212 21.53 -9.66 4.94
CA TYR A 212 21.37 -11.07 4.63
C TYR A 212 22.11 -11.39 3.32
N TRP A 213 22.96 -12.40 3.37
CA TRP A 213 23.72 -12.92 2.23
C TRP A 213 23.14 -14.27 1.83
N ARG A 214 23.13 -14.56 0.53
CA ARG A 214 22.68 -15.86 -0.02
C ARG A 214 23.88 -16.79 -0.15
N THR A 215 23.81 -17.98 0.45
CA THR A 215 24.81 -19.04 0.28
C THR A 215 24.49 -19.93 -0.93
N LYS A 216 25.44 -20.79 -1.34
CA LYS A 216 25.22 -21.78 -2.40
C LYS A 216 24.13 -22.81 -2.08
N SER A 217 23.94 -23.15 -0.80
CA SER A 217 22.89 -24.07 -0.36
C SER A 217 21.48 -23.46 -0.46
N GLY A 218 21.37 -22.17 -0.78
CA GLY A 218 20.11 -21.44 -0.83
C GLY A 218 19.70 -20.81 0.51
N GLU A 219 20.53 -20.96 1.54
CA GLU A 219 20.28 -20.42 2.87
C GLU A 219 20.69 -18.95 2.97
N ASP A 220 19.97 -18.20 3.80
CA ASP A 220 20.26 -16.79 4.05
C ASP A 220 21.02 -16.65 5.37
N VAL A 221 22.23 -16.09 5.33
CA VAL A 221 23.10 -15.89 6.50
C VAL A 221 23.24 -14.41 6.84
N VAL A 222 23.21 -14.08 8.14
CA VAL A 222 23.38 -12.71 8.62
C VAL A 222 24.85 -12.46 8.94
N ALA A 223 25.47 -11.54 8.21
CA ALA A 223 26.86 -11.15 8.45
C ALA A 223 27.09 -9.69 8.05
N LYS A 224 28.06 -9.03 8.70
CA LYS A 224 28.43 -7.65 8.34
C LYS A 224 29.11 -7.57 6.97
N GLU A 225 29.83 -8.61 6.59
CA GLU A 225 30.58 -8.70 5.33
C GLU A 225 30.25 -10.02 4.65
N LEU A 226 30.50 -10.08 3.33
CA LEU A 226 30.24 -11.26 2.51
C LEU A 226 31.03 -12.46 3.08
N PRO A 227 30.35 -13.50 3.61
CA PRO A 227 31.00 -14.68 4.15
C PRO A 227 31.78 -15.44 3.07
N ASP A 228 32.85 -16.14 3.44
CA ASP A 228 33.64 -16.92 2.48
C ASP A 228 32.80 -18.02 1.78
N GLU A 229 31.83 -18.59 2.50
CA GLU A 229 30.83 -19.54 1.96
C GLU A 229 29.93 -18.92 0.88
N ALA A 230 29.74 -17.60 0.90
CA ALA A 230 28.99 -16.82 -0.09
C ALA A 230 29.90 -16.14 -1.15
N ARG A 231 31.22 -16.07 -0.94
CA ARG A 231 32.17 -15.57 -1.95
C ARG A 231 32.31 -16.50 -3.15
N ALA A 232 32.30 -17.81 -2.90
CA ALA A 232 32.46 -18.81 -3.94
C ALA A 232 31.27 -18.86 -4.94
N SER A 233 30.16 -18.16 -4.68
CA SER A 233 28.99 -18.05 -5.58
C SER A 233 28.94 -16.77 -6.42
N ALA A 234 29.82 -15.79 -6.16
CA ALA A 234 29.87 -14.51 -6.87
C ALA A 234 30.95 -14.46 -7.98
N SER A 235 31.69 -15.57 -8.17
CA SER A 235 32.70 -15.79 -9.22
C SER A 235 32.20 -16.76 -10.27
#